data_AF-A0A3C0K5X7-F1
#
_entry.id   AF-A0A3C0K5X7-F1
#
_cell.length_a   1.000
_cell.length_b   1.000
_cell.length_c   1.000
_cell.angle_alpha   90.00
_cell.angle_beta   90.00
_cell.angle_gamma   90.00
#
_symmetry.space_group_name_H-M   'P 1'
#
loop_
_entity.id
_entity.type
_entity.pdbx_description
1 polymer ?
#
loop_
_entity_poly.entity_id
_entity_poly.type
_entity_poly.pdbx_seq_one_letter_code
_entity_poly.pdbx_strand_id
1 'polypeptide(L)'
;IIPPTGPFSTDHVLRKEQYRFVTRGRMGKSVKISWINNNGEQKEDLLTLISEIKSLTETSLYADLNRQAPPIEYKILDDNIGYIKIWSLSDDLNLTLRLFRRAITLFIQENTKGIIVDLRQNLGGSPMGTRLASYFVKDSLELIKGYYYSDQLNNFDSHGPPDTIEPDPDLSYSNRIAVLIGPACASACENVAWVLSNLPQTTTFGHNPTNGIMGEVGRGQYKLPNNISFQIPTGMDKDMEGNIIIEGTGVIPDNIIPITTETVLKHEDSILKEAITFLNTSIVANVIPSGPPTILEPQKTLQAAQNNTPILEELANEDLNLALPEPGQTRSYTIEGTKSTSTIWWYAWCAKNKQIAQQNWNNITIDYYLNEIKVTKDNFYQTNGSSNEEHCFYQLANLVDWPRGEHKLITKINITSDINDGQKEYLLGIRNFVYKVYIN
;
A
#
# COMPACT_ATOMS: atom_id res chain seq x y z
N ILE A 1 -33.49 9.77 11.14
CA ILE A 1 -32.97 9.07 12.35
C ILE A 1 -32.05 10.04 13.05
N ILE A 2 -32.25 10.30 14.34
CA ILE A 2 -31.33 11.08 15.16
C ILE A 2 -30.60 10.07 16.05
N PRO A 3 -29.33 9.74 15.76
CA PRO A 3 -28.60 8.77 16.56
C PRO A 3 -28.38 9.31 17.99
N PRO A 4 -28.53 8.49 19.04
CA PRO A 4 -28.31 8.89 20.42
C PRO A 4 -26.81 9.06 20.76
N THR A 5 -25.92 8.68 19.85
CA THR A 5 -24.45 8.72 19.98
C THR A 5 -23.83 10.07 19.59
N GLY A 6 -24.65 11.07 19.27
CA GLY A 6 -24.18 12.43 18.98
C GLY A 6 -23.72 13.19 20.24
N PRO A 7 -23.22 14.44 20.07
CA PRO A 7 -23.17 15.22 18.82
C PRO A 7 -22.11 14.71 17.83
N PHE A 8 -22.18 15.19 16.58
CA PHE A 8 -21.25 14.87 15.50
C PHE A 8 -20.68 16.15 14.90
N SER A 9 -19.36 16.22 14.72
CA SER A 9 -18.71 17.37 14.04
C SER A 9 -18.76 17.25 12.52
N THR A 10 -19.05 16.07 11.97
CA THR A 10 -19.02 15.82 10.52
C THR A 10 -20.24 15.04 10.02
N ASP A 11 -20.67 15.36 8.80
CA ASP A 11 -21.83 14.73 8.17
C ASP A 11 -21.62 13.25 7.86
N HIS A 12 -20.40 12.83 7.49
CA HIS A 12 -20.13 11.43 7.18
C HIS A 12 -20.19 10.53 8.43
N VAL A 13 -19.77 11.04 9.58
CA VAL A 13 -19.90 10.30 10.86
C VAL A 13 -21.37 10.24 11.28
N LEU A 14 -22.10 11.36 11.21
CA LEU A 14 -23.55 11.38 11.45
C LEU A 14 -24.27 10.35 10.55
N ARG A 15 -23.96 10.35 9.25
CA ARG A 15 -24.57 9.45 8.27
C ARG A 15 -24.26 7.99 8.59
N LYS A 16 -23.03 7.69 9.03
CA LYS A 16 -22.63 6.32 9.44
C LYS A 16 -23.42 5.86 10.66
N GLU A 17 -23.57 6.70 11.68
CA GLU A 17 -24.39 6.38 12.85
C GLU A 17 -25.88 6.26 12.48
N GLN A 18 -26.40 7.10 11.58
CA GLN A 18 -27.76 6.93 11.06
C GLN A 18 -27.98 5.57 10.42
N TYR A 19 -27.01 5.05 9.65
CA TYR A 19 -27.08 3.69 9.11
C TYR A 19 -27.05 2.63 10.20
N ARG A 20 -26.17 2.75 11.21
CA ARG A 20 -26.11 1.79 12.34
C ARG A 20 -27.42 1.73 13.14
N PHE A 21 -28.12 2.86 13.24
CA PHE A 21 -29.38 2.98 13.96
C PHE A 21 -30.64 2.80 13.08
N VAL A 22 -30.49 2.52 11.77
CA VAL A 22 -31.65 2.40 10.84
C VAL A 22 -32.64 1.31 11.22
N THR A 23 -32.14 0.22 11.80
CA THR A 23 -32.95 -0.93 12.25
C THR A 23 -33.42 -0.80 13.70
N ARG A 24 -33.18 0.35 14.36
CA ARG A 24 -33.49 0.56 15.77
C ARG A 24 -34.74 1.40 15.95
N GLY A 25 -35.52 1.05 16.97
CA GLY A 25 -36.77 1.73 17.28
C GLY A 25 -37.38 1.24 18.59
N ARG A 26 -38.63 1.64 18.83
CA ARG A 26 -39.35 1.27 20.05
C ARG A 26 -39.68 -0.23 20.05
N MET A 27 -39.30 -0.93 21.12
CA MET A 27 -39.63 -2.35 21.30
C MET A 27 -41.14 -2.61 21.16
N GLY A 28 -41.50 -3.73 20.55
CA GLY A 28 -42.87 -4.14 20.26
C GLY A 28 -43.50 -3.47 19.03
N LYS A 29 -42.80 -2.51 18.38
CA LYS A 29 -43.24 -1.97 17.08
C LYS A 29 -42.83 -2.90 15.95
N SER A 30 -43.65 -2.96 14.91
CA SER A 30 -43.36 -3.70 13.69
C SER A 30 -42.83 -2.77 12.60
N VAL A 31 -41.80 -3.21 11.88
CA VAL A 31 -41.18 -2.51 10.75
C VAL A 31 -41.18 -3.44 9.55
N LYS A 32 -41.67 -2.94 8.42
CA LYS A 32 -41.60 -3.63 7.13
C LYS A 32 -40.19 -3.45 6.57
N ILE A 33 -39.52 -4.55 6.25
CA ILE A 33 -38.21 -4.57 5.62
C ILE A 33 -38.31 -5.15 4.22
N SER A 34 -37.51 -4.66 3.30
CA SER A 34 -37.38 -5.22 1.96
C SER A 34 -35.91 -5.31 1.59
N TRP A 35 -35.52 -6.43 0.98
CA TRP A 35 -34.13 -6.71 0.60
C TRP A 35 -34.07 -7.55 -0.67
N ILE A 36 -32.89 -7.59 -1.29
CA ILE A 36 -32.60 -8.47 -2.42
C ILE A 36 -31.80 -9.65 -1.88
N ASN A 37 -32.25 -10.88 -2.14
CA ASN A 37 -31.53 -12.09 -1.72
C ASN A 37 -30.39 -12.43 -2.70
N ASN A 38 -29.61 -13.47 -2.39
CA ASN A 38 -28.47 -13.89 -3.22
C ASN A 38 -28.87 -14.35 -4.64
N ASN A 39 -30.15 -14.62 -4.89
CA ASN A 39 -30.68 -14.98 -6.21
C ASN A 39 -31.18 -13.75 -7.00
N GLY A 40 -31.01 -12.54 -6.48
CA GLY A 40 -31.52 -11.31 -7.09
C GLY A 40 -33.02 -11.09 -6.90
N GLU A 41 -33.69 -11.92 -6.09
CA GLU A 41 -35.12 -11.79 -5.84
C GLU A 41 -35.40 -10.75 -4.75
N GLN A 42 -36.35 -9.86 -5.01
CA GLN A 42 -36.87 -8.98 -3.98
C GLN A 42 -37.71 -9.77 -2.98
N LYS A 43 -37.37 -9.63 -1.69
CA LYS A 43 -38.11 -10.17 -0.56
C LYS A 43 -38.58 -9.05 0.34
N GLU A 44 -39.62 -9.34 1.11
CA GLU A 44 -40.16 -8.46 2.12
C GLU A 44 -40.60 -9.28 3.32
N ASP A 45 -40.44 -8.70 4.52
CA ASP A 45 -40.98 -9.27 5.75
C ASP A 45 -41.37 -8.15 6.73
N LEU A 46 -42.21 -8.49 7.72
CA LEU A 46 -42.60 -7.62 8.80
C LEU A 46 -41.91 -8.05 10.10
N LEU A 47 -40.89 -7.31 10.51
CA LEU A 47 -40.14 -7.60 11.73
C LEU A 47 -40.73 -6.89 12.94
N THR A 48 -40.89 -7.60 14.05
CA THR A 48 -41.20 -6.98 15.35
C THR A 48 -39.90 -6.66 16.07
N LEU A 49 -39.71 -5.39 16.45
CA LEU A 49 -38.53 -4.91 17.14
C LEU A 49 -38.50 -5.45 18.58
N ILE A 50 -37.43 -6.16 18.93
CA ILE A 50 -37.19 -6.73 20.26
C ILE A 50 -35.99 -6.06 20.93
N SER A 51 -35.71 -6.43 22.18
CA SER A 51 -34.45 -6.05 22.84
C SER A 51 -33.29 -6.83 22.18
N GLU A 52 -32.55 -6.16 21.29
CA GLU A 52 -31.44 -6.74 20.54
C GLU A 52 -30.32 -5.70 20.39
N ILE A 53 -29.14 -6.01 20.90
CA ILE A 53 -27.97 -5.12 20.88
C ILE A 53 -26.75 -5.72 20.16
N LYS A 54 -26.72 -7.04 19.94
CA LYS A 54 -25.57 -7.74 19.37
C LYS A 54 -25.23 -7.16 18.00
N SER A 55 -26.19 -7.04 17.10
CA SER A 55 -25.93 -6.50 15.75
C SER A 55 -25.52 -5.00 15.77
N LEU A 56 -25.84 -4.25 16.83
CA LEU A 56 -25.34 -2.89 17.01
C LEU A 56 -23.86 -2.89 17.47
N THR A 57 -23.49 -3.85 18.30
CA THR A 57 -22.10 -4.08 18.73
C THR A 57 -21.23 -4.59 17.57
N GLU A 58 -21.72 -5.53 16.76
CA GLU A 58 -21.00 -6.05 15.58
C GLU A 58 -20.69 -4.95 14.55
N THR A 59 -21.57 -3.95 14.43
CA THR A 59 -21.38 -2.81 13.50
C THR A 59 -20.61 -1.65 14.11
N SER A 60 -20.05 -1.82 15.31
CA SER A 60 -19.24 -0.80 15.98
C SER A 60 -17.92 -0.57 15.23
N LEU A 61 -17.46 0.68 15.20
CA LEU A 61 -16.11 1.02 14.73
C LEU A 61 -15.01 0.37 15.60
N TYR A 62 -15.37 -0.03 16.81
CA TYR A 62 -14.50 -0.71 17.79
C TYR A 62 -14.82 -2.20 17.92
N ALA A 63 -15.56 -2.78 16.97
CA ALA A 63 -15.73 -4.22 16.92
C ALA A 63 -14.35 -4.90 16.90
N ASP A 64 -14.22 -5.99 17.65
CA ASP A 64 -12.99 -6.78 17.80
C ASP A 64 -11.76 -6.02 18.33
N LEU A 65 -11.93 -4.79 18.85
CA LEU A 65 -10.83 -4.06 19.47
C LEU A 65 -10.42 -4.73 20.79
N ASN A 66 -9.21 -5.28 20.84
CA ASN A 66 -8.61 -5.80 22.05
C ASN A 66 -8.10 -4.66 22.96
N ARG A 67 -8.93 -4.21 23.91
CA ARG A 67 -8.57 -3.16 24.88
C ARG A 67 -7.54 -3.60 25.93
N GLN A 68 -7.16 -4.88 25.96
CA GLN A 68 -6.11 -5.39 26.85
C GLN A 68 -4.76 -5.49 26.15
N ALA A 69 -4.70 -5.23 24.84
CA ALA A 69 -3.44 -5.15 24.11
C ALA A 69 -2.63 -3.91 24.56
N PRO A 70 -1.29 -3.95 24.45
CA PRO A 70 -0.46 -2.75 24.59
C PRO A 70 -0.93 -1.64 23.64
N PRO A 71 -0.67 -0.35 23.93
CA PRO A 71 -1.16 0.78 23.11
C PRO A 71 -0.72 0.72 21.65
N ILE A 72 0.40 0.05 21.40
CA ILE A 72 0.93 -0.25 20.09
C ILE A 72 1.19 -1.75 19.95
N GLU A 73 0.69 -2.33 18.87
CA GLU A 73 1.06 -3.66 18.40
C GLU A 73 1.80 -3.52 17.08
N TYR A 74 2.85 -4.32 16.85
CA TYR A 74 3.59 -4.27 15.60
C TYR A 74 4.10 -5.64 15.19
N LYS A 75 4.23 -5.85 13.88
CA LYS A 75 4.75 -7.07 13.26
C LYS A 75 5.27 -6.79 11.85
N ILE A 76 6.00 -7.74 11.27
CA ILE A 76 6.26 -7.76 9.83
C ILE A 76 5.23 -8.71 9.22
N LEU A 77 4.54 -8.24 8.19
CA LEU A 77 3.59 -9.02 7.40
C LEU A 77 4.33 -9.88 6.38
N ASP A 78 3.59 -10.77 5.73
CA ASP A 78 4.04 -11.39 4.48
C ASP A 78 4.45 -10.28 3.47
N ASP A 79 5.37 -10.59 2.57
CA ASP A 79 6.02 -9.64 1.64
C ASP A 79 7.02 -8.62 2.25
N ASN A 80 7.44 -8.80 3.51
CA ASN A 80 8.41 -7.95 4.20
C ASN A 80 7.92 -6.49 4.39
N ILE A 81 6.65 -6.33 4.77
CA ILE A 81 6.04 -5.03 5.07
C ILE A 81 5.90 -4.87 6.59
N GLY A 82 6.40 -3.76 7.14
CA GLY A 82 6.19 -3.44 8.55
C GLY A 82 4.73 -3.03 8.79
N TYR A 83 4.15 -3.44 9.92
CA TYR A 83 2.80 -3.08 10.32
C TYR A 83 2.78 -2.62 11.78
N ILE A 84 2.19 -1.46 12.04
CA ILE A 84 2.00 -0.86 13.35
C ILE A 84 0.51 -0.56 13.52
N LYS A 85 -0.13 -1.11 14.55
CA LYS A 85 -1.46 -0.68 15.00
C LYS A 85 -1.31 0.18 16.24
N ILE A 86 -1.76 1.42 16.18
CA ILE A 86 -1.83 2.31 17.35
C ILE A 86 -3.30 2.42 17.70
N TRP A 87 -3.75 1.78 18.77
CA TRP A 87 -5.17 1.82 19.15
C TRP A 87 -5.48 2.84 20.25
N SER A 88 -4.47 3.31 20.99
CA SER A 88 -4.64 4.29 22.06
C SER A 88 -3.44 5.23 22.15
N LEU A 89 -3.72 6.53 22.29
CA LEU A 89 -2.75 7.55 22.69
C LEU A 89 -3.03 8.08 24.11
N SER A 90 -3.82 7.35 24.90
CA SER A 90 -4.23 7.72 26.28
C SER A 90 -3.78 6.73 27.35
N ASP A 91 -3.15 5.62 26.95
CA ASP A 91 -2.62 4.60 27.86
C ASP A 91 -1.25 5.04 28.41
N ASP A 92 -0.27 4.13 28.57
CA ASP A 92 1.10 4.50 28.93
C ASP A 92 1.86 5.14 27.75
N LEU A 93 1.95 6.47 27.75
CA LEU A 93 2.65 7.26 26.72
C LEU A 93 4.14 6.89 26.58
N ASN A 94 4.81 6.54 27.68
CA ASN A 94 6.21 6.13 27.62
C ASN A 94 6.33 4.75 26.95
N LEU A 95 5.40 3.84 27.24
CA LEU A 95 5.32 2.56 26.55
C LEU A 95 5.02 2.75 25.06
N THR A 96 4.08 3.62 24.70
CA THR A 96 3.78 4.00 23.30
C THR A 96 5.06 4.42 22.56
N LEU A 97 5.83 5.37 23.11
CA LEU A 97 7.08 5.82 22.48
C LEU A 97 8.11 4.70 22.33
N ARG A 98 8.29 3.87 23.37
CA ARG A 98 9.25 2.76 23.34
C ARG A 98 8.86 1.68 22.33
N LEU A 99 7.58 1.33 22.24
CA LEU A 99 7.07 0.34 21.30
C LEU A 99 7.17 0.85 19.86
N PHE A 100 6.81 2.10 19.60
CA PHE A 100 6.96 2.69 18.27
C PHE A 100 8.42 2.72 17.83
N ARG A 101 9.35 3.22 18.67
CA ARG A 101 10.78 3.21 18.37
C ARG A 101 11.31 1.80 18.12
N ARG A 102 10.87 0.81 18.90
CA ARG A 102 11.25 -0.59 18.73
C ARG A 102 10.73 -1.16 17.40
N ALA A 103 9.50 -0.83 17.01
CA ALA A 103 8.93 -1.22 15.72
C ALA A 103 9.75 -0.64 14.56
N ILE A 104 10.03 0.68 14.57
CA ILE A 104 10.85 1.33 13.55
C ILE A 104 12.25 0.72 13.48
N THR A 105 12.88 0.48 14.63
CA THR A 105 14.20 -0.17 14.69
C THR A 105 14.19 -1.54 13.99
N LEU A 106 13.19 -2.37 14.29
CA LEU A 106 13.01 -3.68 13.65
C LEU A 106 12.84 -3.53 12.14
N PHE A 107 11.99 -2.61 11.69
CA PHE A 107 11.69 -2.42 10.27
C PHE A 107 12.87 -1.91 9.45
N ILE A 108 13.76 -1.12 10.07
CA ILE A 108 15.06 -0.73 9.50
C ILE A 108 15.98 -1.95 9.40
N GLN A 109 16.10 -2.73 10.48
CA GLN A 109 16.98 -3.91 10.53
C GLN A 109 16.60 -4.99 9.50
N GLU A 110 15.30 -5.20 9.31
CA GLU A 110 14.76 -6.19 8.37
C GLU A 110 14.59 -5.63 6.94
N ASN A 111 15.02 -4.39 6.69
CA ASN A 111 14.95 -3.71 5.40
C ASN A 111 13.55 -3.84 4.74
N THR A 112 12.50 -3.59 5.54
CA THR A 112 11.11 -3.70 5.09
C THR A 112 10.83 -2.81 3.87
N LYS A 113 10.01 -3.28 2.93
CA LYS A 113 9.64 -2.53 1.70
C LYS A 113 8.92 -1.20 1.98
N GLY A 114 8.23 -1.15 3.11
CA GLY A 114 7.46 -0.01 3.59
C GLY A 114 6.80 -0.35 4.92
N ILE A 115 6.09 0.62 5.49
CA ILE A 115 5.33 0.44 6.72
C ILE A 115 3.86 0.79 6.54
N ILE A 116 3.00 0.07 7.24
CA ILE A 116 1.58 0.38 7.42
C ILE A 116 1.38 0.87 8.86
N VAL A 117 0.76 2.04 9.03
CA VAL A 117 0.33 2.58 10.32
C VAL A 117 -1.19 2.56 10.37
N ASP A 118 -1.77 1.62 11.13
CA ASP A 118 -3.22 1.46 11.29
C ASP A 118 -3.73 2.28 12.49
N LEU A 119 -4.52 3.29 12.16
CA LEU A 119 -5.16 4.23 13.09
C LEU A 119 -6.69 4.06 13.14
N ARG A 120 -7.25 3.08 12.42
CA ARG A 120 -8.71 2.98 12.17
C ARG A 120 -9.56 2.84 13.42
N GLN A 121 -8.99 2.35 14.53
CA GLN A 121 -9.68 2.10 15.80
C GLN A 121 -9.16 2.96 16.97
N ASN A 122 -8.51 4.09 16.69
CA ASN A 122 -7.82 4.89 17.70
C ASN A 122 -8.62 6.14 18.12
N LEU A 123 -9.08 6.15 19.37
CA LEU A 123 -9.90 7.23 19.91
C LEU A 123 -9.14 8.51 20.29
N GLY A 124 -7.81 8.52 20.16
CA GLY A 124 -6.96 9.64 20.52
C GLY A 124 -6.39 9.55 21.94
N GLY A 125 -6.21 10.71 22.57
CA GLY A 125 -5.41 10.90 23.77
C GLY A 125 -4.46 12.09 23.66
N SER A 126 -3.17 11.87 23.91
CA SER A 126 -2.15 12.90 23.76
C SER A 126 -1.74 13.07 22.29
N PRO A 127 -1.68 14.31 21.75
CA PRO A 127 -1.24 14.56 20.38
C PRO A 127 0.25 14.26 20.25
N MET A 128 0.59 13.16 19.58
CA MET A 128 1.97 12.66 19.46
C MET A 128 2.48 12.66 18.02
N GLY A 129 1.74 13.23 17.07
CA GLY A 129 2.02 13.16 15.64
C GLY A 129 3.44 13.60 15.28
N THR A 130 3.86 14.79 15.71
CA THR A 130 5.21 15.30 15.41
C THR A 130 6.30 14.45 16.03
N ARG A 131 6.11 13.96 17.26
CA ARG A 131 7.06 13.05 17.91
C ARG A 131 7.14 11.68 17.25
N LEU A 132 6.03 11.13 16.74
CA LEU A 132 6.04 9.85 16.03
C LEU A 132 6.59 10.00 14.60
N ALA A 133 6.44 11.17 14.00
CA ALA A 133 6.98 11.48 12.68
C ALA A 133 8.49 11.77 12.66
N SER A 134 9.13 11.95 13.82
CA SER A 134 10.58 12.22 13.94
C SER A 134 11.46 11.21 13.22
N TYR A 135 11.00 9.97 13.09
CA TYR A 135 11.75 8.89 12.44
C TYR A 135 11.70 8.93 10.91
N PHE A 136 10.88 9.81 10.31
CA PHE A 136 10.57 9.80 8.88
C PHE A 136 11.08 11.04 8.14
N VAL A 137 11.63 12.01 8.86
CA VAL A 137 12.16 13.27 8.31
C VAL A 137 13.67 13.35 8.46
N LYS A 138 14.30 14.19 7.64
CA LYS A 138 15.75 14.50 7.72
C LYS A 138 16.01 15.89 8.28
N ASP A 139 15.08 16.81 8.07
CA ASP A 139 15.16 18.20 8.46
C ASP A 139 13.96 18.53 9.36
N SER A 140 14.12 19.56 10.20
CA SER A 140 13.04 20.06 11.06
C SER A 140 11.90 20.65 10.20
N LEU A 141 10.65 20.35 10.57
CA LEU A 141 9.45 20.76 9.82
C LEU A 141 8.37 21.30 10.75
N GLU A 142 8.08 22.59 10.63
CA GLU A 142 6.94 23.24 11.30
C GLU A 142 5.64 22.92 10.54
N LEU A 143 4.62 22.42 11.24
CA LEU A 143 3.38 22.00 10.59
C LEU A 143 2.12 22.62 11.20
N ILE A 144 2.06 22.76 12.52
CA ILE A 144 0.83 23.12 13.23
C ILE A 144 1.06 24.32 14.13
N LYS A 145 0.12 25.25 14.16
CA LYS A 145 0.04 26.32 15.14
C LYS A 145 -1.26 26.22 15.91
N GLY A 146 -1.16 26.15 17.24
CA GLY A 146 -2.30 26.21 18.13
C GLY A 146 -2.75 27.65 18.37
N TYR A 147 -4.06 27.88 18.33
CA TYR A 147 -4.69 29.19 18.57
C TYR A 147 -5.69 29.13 19.71
N TYR A 148 -5.70 30.16 20.55
CA TYR A 148 -6.67 30.35 21.63
C TYR A 148 -7.29 31.73 21.55
N TYR A 149 -8.51 31.87 22.08
CA TYR A 149 -9.09 33.20 22.23
C TYR A 149 -8.29 34.03 23.24
N SER A 150 -7.93 35.25 22.85
CA SER A 150 -7.27 36.23 23.69
C SER A 150 -8.24 37.36 24.02
N ASP A 151 -8.63 37.47 25.30
CA ASP A 151 -9.49 38.56 25.76
C ASP A 151 -8.82 39.94 25.56
N GLN A 152 -7.49 40.00 25.69
CA GLN A 152 -6.73 41.23 25.48
C GLN A 152 -6.81 41.72 24.03
N LEU A 153 -6.78 40.79 23.06
CA LEU A 153 -6.83 41.11 21.63
C LEU A 153 -8.26 41.07 21.08
N ASN A 154 -9.23 40.60 21.86
CA ASN A 154 -10.60 40.31 21.45
C ASN A 154 -10.65 39.50 20.14
N ASN A 155 -9.72 38.55 20.00
CA ASN A 155 -9.53 37.72 18.81
C ASN A 155 -8.75 36.43 19.16
N PHE A 156 -8.74 35.45 18.26
CA PHE A 156 -7.86 34.29 18.36
C PHE A 156 -6.41 34.68 18.04
N ASP A 157 -5.49 34.23 18.89
CA ASP A 157 -4.05 34.42 18.71
C ASP A 157 -3.31 33.11 18.93
N SER A 158 -2.14 33.00 18.29
CA SER A 158 -1.27 31.83 18.39
C SER A 158 -0.74 31.68 19.81
N HIS A 159 -0.58 30.44 20.26
CA HIS A 159 -0.07 30.13 21.59
C HIS A 159 1.15 29.23 21.50
N GLY A 160 2.31 29.74 21.93
CA GLY A 160 3.57 29.00 21.89
C GLY A 160 4.22 28.96 20.50
N PRO A 161 5.38 28.30 20.38
CA PRO A 161 5.97 28.01 19.08
C PRO A 161 5.10 27.04 18.27
N PRO A 162 5.28 26.96 16.95
CA PRO A 162 4.70 25.89 16.14
C PRO A 162 5.06 24.50 16.69
N ASP A 163 4.16 23.54 16.48
CA ASP A 163 4.47 22.13 16.66
C ASP A 163 5.31 21.68 15.47
N THR A 164 6.49 21.14 15.80
CA THR A 164 7.59 20.92 14.87
C THR A 164 8.03 19.47 14.94
N ILE A 165 8.16 18.84 13.77
CA ILE A 165 8.82 17.53 13.66
C ILE A 165 10.31 17.77 13.77
N GLU A 166 10.93 17.31 14.86
CA GLU A 166 12.38 17.26 14.99
C GLU A 166 12.89 15.86 14.62
N PRO A 167 13.82 15.72 13.66
CA PRO A 167 14.38 14.42 13.28
C PRO A 167 14.95 13.64 14.46
N ASP A 168 14.73 12.33 14.51
CA ASP A 168 15.40 11.49 15.50
C ASP A 168 16.91 11.39 15.15
N PRO A 169 17.81 11.57 16.14
CA PRO A 169 19.24 11.61 15.87
C PRO A 169 19.83 10.25 15.47
N ASP A 170 19.18 9.14 15.84
CA ASP A 170 19.74 7.80 15.68
C ASP A 170 19.05 6.99 14.57
N LEU A 171 17.77 7.27 14.31
CA LEU A 171 16.92 6.46 13.45
C LEU A 171 16.30 7.29 12.34
N SER A 172 16.40 6.78 11.11
CA SER A 172 15.74 7.36 9.94
C SER A 172 15.18 6.24 9.05
N TYR A 173 13.89 6.28 8.80
CA TYR A 173 13.18 5.36 7.92
C TYR A 173 12.64 6.13 6.72
N SER A 174 13.19 5.85 5.54
CA SER A 174 12.90 6.61 4.31
C SER A 174 11.98 5.90 3.31
N ASN A 175 11.59 4.65 3.58
CA ASN A 175 10.71 3.92 2.68
C ASN A 175 9.26 4.40 2.84
N ARG A 176 8.39 3.98 1.93
CA ARG A 176 7.00 4.45 1.88
C ARG A 176 6.19 4.06 3.11
N ILE A 177 5.21 4.90 3.42
CA ILE A 177 4.31 4.78 4.56
C ILE A 177 2.88 4.75 4.05
N ALA A 178 2.12 3.72 4.40
CA ALA A 178 0.68 3.68 4.21
C ALA A 178 -0.02 3.90 5.56
N VAL A 179 -0.90 4.90 5.67
CA VAL A 179 -1.62 5.17 6.91
C VAL A 179 -3.09 4.80 6.74
N LEU A 180 -3.58 3.85 7.52
CA LEU A 180 -4.97 3.41 7.45
C LEU A 180 -5.80 4.23 8.43
N ILE A 181 -6.81 4.93 7.91
CA ILE A 181 -7.66 5.83 8.68
C ILE A 181 -9.14 5.48 8.53
N GLY A 182 -9.94 5.98 9.47
CA GLY A 182 -11.38 5.87 9.40
C GLY A 182 -12.07 6.64 10.53
N PRO A 183 -13.42 6.62 10.57
CA PRO A 183 -14.20 7.47 11.47
C PRO A 183 -13.98 7.27 12.97
N ALA A 184 -13.32 6.18 13.40
CA ALA A 184 -12.97 5.98 14.81
C ALA A 184 -11.66 6.67 15.19
N CYS A 185 -10.82 7.05 14.21
CA CYS A 185 -9.69 7.93 14.43
C CYS A 185 -10.20 9.32 14.80
N ALA A 186 -9.99 9.69 16.07
CA ALA A 186 -10.54 10.91 16.66
C ALA A 186 -9.49 11.66 17.47
N SER A 187 -9.61 13.00 17.58
CA SER A 187 -8.77 13.83 18.44
C SER A 187 -7.28 13.62 18.14
N ALA A 188 -6.45 13.31 19.14
CA ALA A 188 -5.02 13.09 18.92
C ALA A 188 -4.67 12.00 17.89
N CYS A 189 -5.58 11.06 17.58
CA CYS A 189 -5.36 10.16 16.45
C CYS A 189 -5.30 10.93 15.12
N GLU A 190 -6.17 11.93 14.96
CA GLU A 190 -6.23 12.77 13.77
C GLU A 190 -4.99 13.65 13.66
N ASN A 191 -4.40 14.06 14.79
CA ASN A 191 -3.09 14.71 14.82
C ASN A 191 -2.01 13.80 14.22
N VAL A 192 -1.96 12.52 14.62
CA VAL A 192 -1.01 11.56 14.03
C VAL A 192 -1.28 11.36 12.54
N ALA A 193 -2.54 11.15 12.15
CA ALA A 193 -2.92 10.95 10.76
C ALA A 193 -2.54 12.15 9.87
N TRP A 194 -2.85 13.37 10.32
CA TRP A 194 -2.60 14.60 9.58
C TRP A 194 -1.11 14.94 9.52
N VAL A 195 -0.36 14.77 10.62
CA VAL A 195 1.09 14.99 10.59
C VAL A 195 1.76 14.01 9.61
N LEU A 196 1.40 12.73 9.65
CA LEU A 196 1.97 11.74 8.73
C LEU A 196 1.58 12.01 7.27
N SER A 197 0.36 12.48 7.00
CA SER A 197 -0.09 12.78 5.63
C SER A 197 0.65 13.95 4.99
N ASN A 198 1.30 14.82 5.78
CA ASN A 198 2.13 15.90 5.25
C ASN A 198 3.55 15.44 4.85
N LEU A 199 3.90 14.17 5.06
CA LEU A 199 5.20 13.64 4.67
C LEU A 199 5.19 13.13 3.23
N PRO A 200 6.23 13.40 2.42
CA PRO A 200 6.26 13.10 0.99
C PRO A 200 6.23 11.59 0.67
N GLN A 201 6.65 10.73 1.61
CA GLN A 201 6.62 9.27 1.43
C GLN A 201 5.34 8.60 1.96
N THR A 202 4.36 9.38 2.43
CA THR A 202 3.13 8.86 3.03
C THR A 202 1.95 8.89 2.06
N THR A 203 1.08 7.88 2.14
CA THR A 203 -0.24 7.88 1.51
C THR A 203 -1.27 7.35 2.48
N THR A 204 -2.40 8.04 2.61
CA THR A 204 -3.50 7.68 3.51
C THR A 204 -4.58 6.88 2.79
N PHE A 205 -5.14 5.87 3.46
CA PHE A 205 -6.13 4.94 2.93
C PHE A 205 -7.32 4.82 3.86
N GLY A 206 -8.54 4.82 3.30
CA GLY A 206 -9.75 4.65 4.10
C GLY A 206 -11.01 4.59 3.25
N HIS A 207 -12.09 4.11 3.83
CA HIS A 207 -13.43 4.20 3.21
C HIS A 207 -14.05 5.59 3.38
N ASN A 208 -13.70 6.27 4.46
CA ASN A 208 -14.24 7.57 4.86
C ASN A 208 -13.12 8.39 5.53
N PRO A 209 -13.28 9.72 5.63
CA PRO A 209 -12.43 10.54 6.48
C PRO A 209 -12.45 10.11 7.95
N THR A 210 -11.49 10.62 8.71
CA THR A 210 -11.49 10.52 10.18
C THR A 210 -12.66 11.29 10.80
N ASN A 211 -12.78 11.30 12.12
CA ASN A 211 -13.99 11.78 12.79
C ASN A 211 -14.24 13.29 12.61
N GLY A 212 -13.17 14.09 12.53
CA GLY A 212 -13.18 15.54 12.38
C GLY A 212 -13.34 16.29 13.71
N ILE A 213 -12.75 15.77 14.79
CA ILE A 213 -12.86 16.30 16.16
C ILE A 213 -11.50 16.51 16.82
N MET A 214 -10.82 17.62 16.48
CA MET A 214 -9.51 17.97 17.04
C MET A 214 -9.47 19.35 17.71
N GLY A 215 -10.62 19.84 18.19
CA GLY A 215 -10.65 21.05 19.01
C GLY A 215 -9.86 20.90 20.31
N GLU A 216 -9.15 21.96 20.70
CA GLU A 216 -8.35 21.95 21.93
C GLU A 216 -9.19 22.31 23.15
N VAL A 217 -9.17 21.42 24.14
CA VAL A 217 -10.10 21.38 25.28
C VAL A 217 -9.43 21.60 26.63
N GLY A 218 -8.11 21.76 26.71
CA GLY A 218 -7.35 21.88 27.96
C GLY A 218 -7.80 23.03 28.86
N ARG A 219 -8.26 24.16 28.28
CA ARG A 219 -8.82 25.31 29.03
C ARG A 219 -10.35 25.28 29.14
N GLY A 220 -11.00 24.30 28.53
CA GLY A 220 -12.45 24.21 28.41
C GLY A 220 -13.10 23.16 29.31
N GLN A 221 -12.46 22.79 30.42
CA GLN A 221 -12.97 21.77 31.35
C GLN A 221 -13.60 22.41 32.58
N TYR A 222 -14.88 22.15 32.81
CA TYR A 222 -15.64 22.80 33.86
C TYR A 222 -16.39 21.79 34.72
N LYS A 223 -16.39 22.02 36.03
CA LYS A 223 -17.19 21.28 37.01
C LYS A 223 -18.39 22.13 37.41
N LEU A 224 -19.58 21.57 37.29
CA LEU A 224 -20.85 22.17 37.66
C LEU A 224 -21.39 21.53 38.95
N PRO A 225 -22.39 22.14 39.61
CA PRO A 225 -23.10 21.50 40.71
C PRO A 225 -23.65 20.11 40.34
N ASN A 226 -23.92 19.29 41.35
CA ASN A 226 -24.49 17.94 41.21
C ASN A 226 -23.62 16.94 40.40
N ASN A 227 -22.29 17.03 40.52
CA ASN A 227 -21.33 16.13 39.86
C ASN A 227 -21.46 16.11 38.32
N ILE A 228 -21.95 17.20 37.73
CA ILE A 228 -21.96 17.38 36.28
C ILE A 228 -20.62 18.01 35.88
N SER A 229 -20.02 17.50 34.82
CA SER A 229 -18.90 18.16 34.15
C SER A 229 -19.26 18.44 32.71
N PHE A 230 -18.77 19.55 32.16
CA PHE A 230 -18.85 19.81 30.73
C PHE A 230 -17.46 20.17 30.19
N GLN A 231 -17.26 19.84 28.93
CA GLN A 231 -16.07 20.18 28.17
C GLN A 231 -16.49 20.88 26.88
N ILE A 232 -15.77 21.94 26.51
CA ILE A 232 -15.97 22.68 25.26
C ILE A 232 -14.60 22.99 24.64
N PRO A 233 -14.44 22.97 23.32
CA PRO A 233 -13.22 23.46 22.69
C PRO A 233 -13.01 24.95 22.98
N THR A 234 -11.78 25.32 23.28
CA THR A 234 -11.32 26.69 23.61
C THR A 234 -10.17 27.15 22.72
N GLY A 235 -9.67 26.25 21.87
CA GLY A 235 -8.66 26.53 20.87
C GLY A 235 -8.88 25.72 19.60
N MET A 236 -8.10 26.07 18.57
CA MET A 236 -8.10 25.42 17.27
C MET A 236 -6.68 25.30 16.74
N ASP A 237 -6.42 24.25 16.00
CA ASP A 237 -5.16 24.06 15.29
C ASP A 237 -5.28 24.51 13.84
N LYS A 238 -4.23 25.18 13.36
CA LYS A 238 -4.10 25.63 11.99
C LYS A 238 -2.79 25.17 11.38
N ASP A 239 -2.75 25.06 10.07
CA ASP A 239 -1.51 24.91 9.32
C ASP A 239 -0.69 26.22 9.33
N MET A 240 0.48 26.20 8.67
CA MET A 240 1.39 27.34 8.63
C MET A 240 0.84 28.49 7.76
N GLU A 241 -0.10 28.20 6.88
CA GLU A 241 -0.84 29.14 6.02
C GLU A 241 -2.05 29.77 6.72
N GLY A 242 -2.46 29.23 7.88
CA GLY A 242 -3.55 29.75 8.70
C GLY A 242 -4.92 29.11 8.44
N ASN A 243 -5.00 28.00 7.72
CA ASN A 243 -6.22 27.23 7.50
C ASN A 243 -6.48 26.29 8.68
N ILE A 244 -7.76 26.10 9.03
CA ILE A 244 -8.18 25.06 9.98
C ILE A 244 -7.98 23.70 9.32
N ILE A 245 -7.35 22.76 10.03
CA ILE A 245 -6.91 21.50 9.43
C ILE A 245 -7.94 20.36 9.52
N ILE A 246 -8.48 20.07 10.71
CA ILE A 246 -9.22 18.81 10.97
C ILE A 246 -10.66 19.05 11.42
N GLU A 247 -10.91 20.07 12.26
CA GLU A 247 -12.22 20.27 12.87
C GLU A 247 -13.31 20.44 11.79
N GLY A 248 -14.38 19.65 11.89
CA GLY A 248 -15.50 19.69 10.96
C GLY A 248 -15.26 19.04 9.59
N THR A 249 -14.07 18.47 9.34
CA THR A 249 -13.75 17.79 8.07
C THR A 249 -13.17 16.39 8.29
N GLY A 250 -12.24 16.25 9.23
CA GLY A 250 -11.39 15.08 9.37
C GLY A 250 -10.24 15.07 8.36
N VAL A 251 -9.29 14.16 8.54
CA VAL A 251 -8.27 13.80 7.55
C VAL A 251 -8.96 12.99 6.46
N ILE A 252 -8.93 13.51 5.24
CA ILE A 252 -9.48 12.85 4.05
C ILE A 252 -8.41 11.87 3.51
N PRO A 253 -8.74 10.60 3.22
CA PRO A 253 -7.78 9.68 2.64
C PRO A 253 -7.38 10.12 1.23
N ASP A 254 -6.09 10.03 0.91
CA ASP A 254 -5.58 10.19 -0.45
C ASP A 254 -6.20 9.14 -1.38
N ASN A 255 -6.31 7.90 -0.89
CA ASN A 255 -6.94 6.78 -1.57
C ASN A 255 -8.23 6.37 -0.85
N ILE A 256 -9.37 6.88 -1.36
CA ILE A 256 -10.70 6.47 -0.91
C ILE A 256 -11.06 5.12 -1.51
N ILE A 257 -11.15 4.09 -0.67
CA ILE A 257 -11.50 2.74 -1.09
C ILE A 257 -13.02 2.61 -1.07
N PRO A 258 -13.71 2.30 -2.18
CA PRO A 258 -15.16 2.19 -2.19
C PRO A 258 -15.63 0.95 -1.42
N ILE A 259 -16.73 1.10 -0.71
CA ILE A 259 -17.47 -0.03 -0.14
C ILE A 259 -18.41 -0.55 -1.22
N THR A 260 -18.22 -1.78 -1.68
CA THR A 260 -19.03 -2.43 -2.71
C THR A 260 -19.68 -3.69 -2.16
N THR A 261 -20.72 -4.21 -2.84
CA THR A 261 -21.33 -5.49 -2.47
C THR A 261 -20.30 -6.62 -2.46
N GLU A 262 -19.35 -6.60 -3.40
CA GLU A 262 -18.28 -7.59 -3.46
C GLU A 262 -17.36 -7.53 -2.24
N THR A 263 -16.89 -6.34 -1.85
CA THR A 263 -15.97 -6.20 -0.71
C THR A 263 -16.66 -6.56 0.61
N VAL A 264 -17.93 -6.20 0.77
CA VAL A 264 -18.72 -6.55 1.96
C VAL A 264 -18.96 -8.05 2.07
N LEU A 265 -19.27 -8.74 0.96
CA LEU A 265 -19.59 -10.18 0.99
C LEU A 265 -18.36 -11.09 1.08
N LYS A 266 -17.17 -10.63 0.66
CA LYS A 266 -15.93 -11.41 0.72
C LYS A 266 -15.29 -11.43 2.12
N HIS A 267 -15.77 -10.63 3.07
CA HIS A 267 -15.20 -10.48 4.42
C HIS A 267 -13.68 -10.20 4.41
N GLU A 268 -13.19 -9.51 3.38
CA GLU A 268 -11.78 -9.15 3.19
C GLU A 268 -11.54 -7.71 3.67
N ASP A 269 -10.39 -7.45 4.31
CA ASP A 269 -9.99 -6.07 4.63
C ASP A 269 -9.44 -5.38 3.37
N SER A 270 -10.35 -4.77 2.60
CA SER A 270 -10.00 -4.10 1.35
C SER A 270 -9.06 -2.91 1.52
N ILE A 271 -9.08 -2.24 2.69
CA ILE A 271 -8.18 -1.11 2.96
C ILE A 271 -6.76 -1.64 3.17
N LEU A 272 -6.60 -2.67 4.00
CA LEU A 272 -5.29 -3.29 4.25
C LEU A 272 -4.71 -3.88 2.97
N LYS A 273 -5.54 -4.55 2.16
CA LYS A 273 -5.12 -5.10 0.87
C LYS A 273 -4.58 -4.04 -0.07
N GLU A 274 -5.29 -2.92 -0.24
CA GLU A 274 -4.85 -1.84 -1.13
C GLU A 274 -3.54 -1.21 -0.62
N ALA A 275 -3.38 -1.04 0.69
CA ALA A 275 -2.13 -0.55 1.27
C ALA A 275 -0.96 -1.51 1.03
N ILE A 276 -1.17 -2.83 1.14
CA ILE A 276 -0.16 -3.84 0.78
C ILE A 276 0.17 -3.77 -0.71
N THR A 277 -0.83 -3.67 -1.58
CA THR A 277 -0.62 -3.51 -3.04
C THR A 277 0.18 -2.25 -3.36
N PHE A 278 -0.16 -1.13 -2.73
CA PHE A 278 0.58 0.12 -2.86
C PHE A 278 2.05 -0.05 -2.49
N LEU A 279 2.34 -0.64 -1.32
CA LEU A 279 3.72 -0.84 -0.84
C LEU A 279 4.52 -1.87 -1.65
N ASN A 280 3.84 -2.80 -2.32
CA ASN A 280 4.45 -3.76 -3.26
C ASN A 280 4.62 -3.21 -4.69
N THR A 281 3.99 -2.07 -5.03
CA THR A 281 4.09 -1.49 -6.37
C THR A 281 5.28 -0.55 -6.46
N SER A 282 6.21 -0.73 -7.41
CA SER A 282 7.36 0.17 -7.55
C SER A 282 6.98 1.65 -7.69
N ILE A 283 7.77 2.56 -7.09
CA ILE A 283 7.53 4.02 -7.15
C ILE A 283 7.70 4.62 -8.54
N VAL A 284 8.41 3.92 -9.44
CA VAL A 284 8.55 4.28 -10.84
C VAL A 284 7.58 3.53 -11.75
N ALA A 285 6.59 2.83 -11.19
CA ALA A 285 5.52 2.24 -11.98
C ALA A 285 4.77 3.32 -12.76
N ASN A 286 4.54 3.04 -14.05
CA ASN A 286 3.98 3.94 -15.04
C ASN A 286 4.81 5.22 -15.31
N VAL A 287 6.03 5.34 -14.78
CA VAL A 287 6.94 6.43 -15.14
C VAL A 287 7.61 6.06 -16.47
N ILE A 288 7.29 6.83 -17.52
CA ILE A 288 7.88 6.63 -18.84
C ILE A 288 9.38 6.98 -18.78
N PRO A 289 10.29 6.03 -19.06
CA PRO A 289 11.72 6.29 -19.04
C PRO A 289 12.11 7.25 -20.18
N SER A 290 13.17 8.03 -19.97
CA SER A 290 13.66 9.00 -20.97
C SER A 290 14.17 8.34 -22.26
N GLY A 291 14.42 7.03 -22.24
CA GLY A 291 14.80 6.21 -23.38
C GLY A 291 14.86 4.73 -23.00
N PRO A 292 15.18 3.82 -23.94
CA PRO A 292 15.49 2.43 -23.62
C PRO A 292 16.87 2.30 -22.93
N PRO A 293 17.15 1.19 -22.23
CA PRO A 293 18.53 0.83 -21.89
C PRO A 293 19.38 0.66 -23.15
N THR A 294 20.69 0.80 -22.99
CA THR A 294 21.68 0.54 -24.05
C THR A 294 21.83 -0.96 -24.26
N ILE A 295 21.64 -1.41 -25.50
CA ILE A 295 21.96 -2.78 -25.91
C ILE A 295 23.40 -2.81 -26.41
N LEU A 296 24.27 -3.56 -25.75
CA LEU A 296 25.66 -3.68 -26.17
C LEU A 296 25.81 -4.55 -27.41
N GLU A 297 26.87 -4.28 -28.19
CA GLU A 297 27.23 -5.07 -29.36
C GLU A 297 27.43 -6.57 -29.02
N PRO A 298 27.15 -7.50 -29.95
CA PRO A 298 27.21 -8.94 -29.70
C PRO A 298 28.53 -9.44 -29.07
N GLN A 299 29.68 -8.89 -29.47
CA GLN A 299 30.98 -9.27 -28.91
C GLN A 299 31.11 -8.93 -27.42
N LYS A 300 30.57 -7.79 -26.99
CA LYS A 300 30.54 -7.39 -25.57
C LYS A 300 29.52 -8.21 -24.78
N THR A 301 28.43 -8.62 -25.42
CA THR A 301 27.46 -9.53 -24.81
C THR A 301 28.08 -10.88 -24.45
N LEU A 302 28.91 -11.46 -25.33
CA LEU A 302 29.65 -12.69 -25.03
C LEU A 302 30.56 -12.53 -23.81
N GLN A 303 31.32 -11.43 -23.73
CA GLN A 303 32.19 -11.16 -22.59
C GLN A 303 31.40 -11.03 -21.28
N ALA A 304 30.25 -10.35 -21.33
CA ALA A 304 29.37 -10.21 -20.17
C ALA A 304 28.83 -11.57 -19.69
N ALA A 305 28.42 -12.44 -20.62
CA ALA A 305 27.97 -13.79 -20.31
C ALA A 305 29.10 -14.64 -19.68
N GLN A 306 30.32 -14.56 -20.23
CA GLN A 306 31.49 -15.25 -19.68
C GLN A 306 31.90 -14.75 -18.29
N ASN A 307 31.56 -13.50 -17.97
CA ASN A 307 31.79 -12.89 -16.66
C ASN A 307 30.61 -13.09 -15.69
N ASN A 308 29.69 -14.01 -15.97
CA ASN A 308 28.51 -14.31 -15.13
C ASN A 308 27.63 -13.09 -14.84
N THR A 309 27.42 -12.23 -15.84
CA THR A 309 26.40 -11.18 -15.75
C THR A 309 25.02 -11.84 -15.59
N PRO A 310 24.21 -11.46 -14.58
CA PRO A 310 22.95 -12.13 -14.29
C PRO A 310 21.95 -11.96 -15.43
N ILE A 311 21.11 -12.97 -15.63
CA ILE A 311 19.96 -12.90 -16.55
C ILE A 311 18.76 -12.22 -15.89
N LEU A 312 17.81 -11.72 -16.69
CA LEU A 312 16.60 -11.08 -16.17
C LEU A 312 15.82 -11.96 -15.19
N GLU A 313 15.73 -13.27 -15.44
CA GLU A 313 15.02 -14.22 -14.57
C GLU A 313 15.69 -14.41 -13.20
N GLU A 314 17.01 -14.24 -13.11
CA GLU A 314 17.76 -14.32 -11.85
C GLU A 314 17.61 -13.05 -11.00
N LEU A 315 17.27 -11.92 -11.65
CA LEU A 315 17.00 -10.65 -10.98
C LEU A 315 15.52 -10.44 -10.65
N ALA A 316 14.65 -11.36 -11.06
CA ALA A 316 13.21 -11.25 -10.85
C ALA A 316 12.83 -11.56 -9.40
N ASN A 317 11.75 -10.93 -8.95
CA ASN A 317 11.14 -11.20 -7.64
C ASN A 317 10.46 -12.58 -7.61
N GLU A 318 10.01 -13.06 -8.77
CA GLU A 318 9.43 -14.39 -8.94
C GLU A 318 10.50 -15.48 -8.93
N ASP A 319 10.12 -16.69 -8.51
CA ASP A 319 11.03 -17.85 -8.52
C ASP A 319 11.55 -18.15 -9.93
N LEU A 320 12.85 -18.46 -10.02
CA LEU A 320 13.52 -18.81 -11.27
C LEU A 320 12.83 -20.00 -11.95
N ASN A 321 12.23 -19.76 -13.11
CA ASN A 321 11.57 -20.78 -13.91
C ASN A 321 11.94 -20.66 -15.38
N LEU A 322 12.80 -21.54 -15.88
CA LEU A 322 13.26 -21.51 -17.26
C LEU A 322 12.39 -22.35 -18.23
N ALA A 323 11.31 -22.99 -17.74
CA ALA A 323 10.48 -23.84 -18.58
C ALA A 323 9.68 -23.02 -19.62
N LEU A 324 9.48 -23.52 -20.82
CA LEU A 324 8.67 -22.80 -21.80
C LEU A 324 7.17 -22.80 -21.39
N PRO A 325 6.44 -21.66 -21.45
CA PRO A 325 5.00 -21.60 -21.17
C PRO A 325 4.17 -22.43 -22.15
N GLU A 326 2.91 -22.73 -21.83
CA GLU A 326 2.01 -23.36 -22.80
C GLU A 326 1.53 -22.37 -23.88
N PRO A 327 1.10 -22.83 -25.07
CA PRO A 327 0.62 -21.95 -26.13
C PRO A 327 -0.49 -20.99 -25.66
N GLY A 328 -0.39 -19.72 -26.06
CA GLY A 328 -1.29 -18.66 -25.64
C GLY A 328 -1.02 -18.09 -24.25
N GLN A 329 -0.10 -18.68 -23.47
CA GLN A 329 0.27 -18.16 -22.16
C GLN A 329 1.38 -17.11 -22.22
N THR A 330 1.35 -16.24 -21.22
CA THR A 330 2.39 -15.26 -20.94
C THR A 330 2.95 -15.54 -19.56
N ARG A 331 4.27 -15.70 -19.47
CA ARG A 331 4.99 -15.65 -18.20
C ARG A 331 5.48 -14.24 -17.96
N SER A 332 5.26 -13.73 -16.75
CA SER A 332 5.67 -12.39 -16.36
C SER A 332 6.74 -12.44 -15.27
N TYR A 333 7.69 -11.53 -15.34
CA TYR A 333 8.73 -11.29 -14.34
C TYR A 333 8.74 -9.81 -13.95
N THR A 334 9.05 -9.56 -12.68
CA THR A 334 9.12 -8.25 -12.06
C THR A 334 10.51 -8.06 -11.46
N ILE A 335 11.27 -7.12 -11.99
CA ILE A 335 12.63 -6.81 -11.54
C ILE A 335 12.61 -5.42 -10.91
N GLU A 336 13.02 -5.29 -9.65
CA GLU A 336 13.17 -4.00 -8.97
C GLU A 336 14.66 -3.67 -8.75
N GLY A 337 15.11 -2.56 -9.33
CA GLY A 337 16.51 -2.13 -9.28
C GLY A 337 16.68 -0.71 -8.74
N THR A 338 17.67 -0.52 -7.86
CA THR A 338 18.06 0.80 -7.33
C THR A 338 19.19 1.47 -8.13
N LYS A 339 19.84 0.74 -9.05
CA LYS A 339 20.90 1.22 -9.94
C LYS A 339 20.86 0.45 -11.27
N SER A 340 21.25 1.11 -12.36
CA SER A 340 21.43 0.48 -13.66
C SER A 340 22.48 -0.64 -13.59
N THR A 341 22.05 -1.88 -13.42
CA THR A 341 22.91 -3.08 -13.44
C THR A 341 22.99 -3.66 -14.85
N SER A 342 24.21 -4.05 -15.25
CA SER A 342 24.39 -4.85 -16.47
C SER A 342 23.60 -6.14 -16.33
N THR A 343 22.76 -6.46 -17.31
CA THR A 343 21.83 -7.59 -17.24
C THR A 343 21.71 -8.26 -18.59
N ILE A 344 21.67 -9.58 -18.62
CA ILE A 344 21.48 -10.35 -19.85
C ILE A 344 19.99 -10.61 -20.10
N TRP A 345 19.53 -10.18 -21.27
CA TRP A 345 18.26 -10.59 -21.84
C TRP A 345 18.48 -11.71 -22.83
N TRP A 346 17.80 -12.84 -22.67
CA TRP A 346 18.12 -14.03 -23.43
C TRP A 346 16.93 -14.93 -23.74
N TYR A 347 17.18 -15.87 -24.64
CA TYR A 347 16.36 -17.07 -24.83
C TYR A 347 17.27 -18.26 -25.17
N ALA A 348 16.90 -19.43 -24.66
CA ALA A 348 17.60 -20.68 -24.93
C ALA A 348 16.62 -21.78 -25.36
N TRP A 349 17.08 -22.65 -26.25
CA TRP A 349 16.40 -23.90 -26.57
C TRP A 349 17.40 -25.04 -26.55
N CYS A 350 17.13 -26.05 -25.71
CA CYS A 350 17.94 -27.25 -25.58
C CYS A 350 17.18 -28.47 -26.11
N ALA A 351 17.91 -29.45 -26.62
CA ALA A 351 17.37 -30.76 -26.93
C ALA A 351 18.43 -31.85 -26.73
N LYS A 352 17.98 -33.08 -26.58
CA LYS A 352 18.78 -34.29 -26.30
C LYS A 352 20.01 -34.45 -27.18
N ASN A 353 19.98 -34.01 -28.42
CA ASN A 353 21.15 -34.00 -29.29
C ASN A 353 21.10 -32.85 -30.30
N LYS A 354 22.25 -32.59 -30.93
CA LYS A 354 22.44 -31.51 -31.90
C LYS A 354 21.46 -31.56 -33.09
N GLN A 355 21.13 -32.76 -33.58
CA GLN A 355 20.24 -32.90 -34.73
C GLN A 355 18.81 -32.45 -34.38
N ILE A 356 18.28 -32.92 -33.25
CA ILE A 356 16.96 -32.52 -32.75
C ILE A 356 16.96 -31.02 -32.43
N ALA A 357 17.99 -30.51 -31.74
CA ALA A 357 18.10 -29.10 -31.40
C ALA A 357 18.06 -28.20 -32.64
N GLN A 358 18.81 -28.56 -33.69
CA GLN A 358 18.86 -27.79 -34.93
C GLN A 358 17.52 -27.83 -35.69
N GLN A 359 16.88 -29.01 -35.76
CA GLN A 359 15.56 -29.15 -36.40
C GLN A 359 14.52 -28.30 -35.68
N ASN A 360 14.50 -28.35 -34.35
CA ASN A 360 13.58 -27.57 -33.53
C ASN A 360 13.85 -26.07 -33.67
N TRP A 361 15.11 -25.64 -33.63
CA TRP A 361 15.49 -24.23 -33.76
C TRP A 361 15.04 -23.61 -35.09
N ASN A 362 15.03 -24.39 -36.18
CA ASN A 362 14.52 -23.93 -37.47
C ASN A 362 12.99 -23.70 -37.46
N ASN A 363 12.27 -24.32 -36.53
CA ASN A 363 10.82 -24.15 -36.31
C ASN A 363 10.49 -23.11 -35.22
N ILE A 364 11.49 -22.49 -34.63
CA ILE A 364 11.32 -21.47 -33.58
C ILE A 364 11.67 -20.10 -34.14
N THR A 365 10.72 -19.19 -34.10
CA THR A 365 10.95 -17.76 -34.38
C THR A 365 10.84 -16.96 -33.10
N ILE A 366 11.85 -16.12 -32.84
CA ILE A 366 11.95 -15.27 -31.66
C ILE A 366 11.87 -13.81 -32.09
N ASP A 367 10.96 -13.06 -31.50
CA ASP A 367 10.84 -11.61 -31.65
C ASP A 367 10.98 -10.93 -30.30
N TYR A 368 11.80 -9.88 -30.25
CA TYR A 368 12.13 -9.13 -29.05
C TYR A 368 11.55 -7.72 -29.13
N TYR A 369 10.93 -7.25 -28.05
CA TYR A 369 10.40 -5.89 -27.94
C TYR A 369 10.89 -5.24 -26.65
N LEU A 370 11.33 -3.99 -26.75
CA LEU A 370 11.76 -3.17 -25.62
C LEU A 370 10.97 -1.87 -25.67
N ASN A 371 10.18 -1.62 -24.63
CA ASN A 371 9.24 -0.49 -24.55
C ASN A 371 8.37 -0.39 -25.80
N GLU A 372 7.78 -1.52 -26.20
CA GLU A 372 6.91 -1.68 -27.39
C GLU A 372 7.61 -1.54 -28.76
N ILE A 373 8.90 -1.18 -28.78
CA ILE A 373 9.69 -1.08 -30.00
C ILE A 373 10.34 -2.44 -30.29
N LYS A 374 10.17 -2.95 -31.50
CA LYS A 374 10.81 -4.20 -31.94
C LYS A 374 12.33 -4.02 -32.03
N VAL A 375 13.08 -4.89 -31.37
CA VAL A 375 14.55 -4.92 -31.43
C VAL A 375 15.00 -5.84 -32.58
N THR A 376 15.98 -5.40 -33.36
CA THR A 376 16.50 -6.22 -34.47
C THR A 376 17.37 -7.38 -33.95
N LYS A 377 17.37 -8.49 -34.68
CA LYS A 377 18.15 -9.70 -34.33
C LYS A 377 19.66 -9.45 -34.37
N ASP A 378 20.12 -8.46 -35.12
CA ASP A 378 21.55 -8.09 -35.20
C ASP A 378 22.11 -7.55 -33.87
N ASN A 379 21.24 -7.12 -32.95
CA ASN A 379 21.61 -6.73 -31.59
C ASN A 379 21.86 -7.93 -30.67
N PHE A 380 21.51 -9.15 -31.09
CA PHE A 380 21.64 -10.35 -30.26
C PHE A 380 22.86 -11.18 -30.70
N TYR A 381 23.66 -11.59 -29.72
CA TYR A 381 24.69 -12.60 -29.91
C TYR A 381 24.03 -13.99 -29.94
N GLN A 382 24.22 -14.71 -31.06
CA GLN A 382 23.73 -16.07 -31.21
C GLN A 382 24.89 -17.07 -31.10
N THR A 383 24.71 -18.09 -30.26
CA THR A 383 25.70 -19.16 -30.08
C THR A 383 25.01 -20.50 -29.83
N ASN A 384 25.80 -21.58 -29.83
CA ASN A 384 25.36 -22.89 -29.40
C ASN A 384 26.39 -23.52 -28.46
N GLY A 385 25.95 -24.47 -27.66
CA GLY A 385 26.79 -25.14 -26.67
C GLY A 385 26.17 -26.45 -26.20
N SER A 386 26.82 -27.07 -25.23
CA SER A 386 26.27 -28.24 -24.55
C SER A 386 26.05 -27.91 -23.08
N SER A 387 24.91 -28.30 -22.54
CA SER A 387 24.54 -28.14 -21.13
C SER A 387 23.81 -29.40 -20.67
N ASN A 388 24.22 -30.00 -19.55
CA ASN A 388 23.61 -31.23 -19.01
C ASN A 388 23.40 -32.35 -20.06
N GLU A 389 24.42 -32.62 -20.89
CA GLU A 389 24.37 -33.61 -21.99
C GLU A 389 23.41 -33.27 -23.15
N GLU A 390 22.72 -32.13 -23.10
CA GLU A 390 21.88 -31.61 -24.18
C GLU A 390 22.65 -30.61 -25.06
N HIS A 391 22.19 -30.43 -26.29
CA HIS A 391 22.69 -29.40 -27.19
C HIS A 391 21.73 -28.22 -27.21
N CYS A 392 22.25 -27.02 -27.00
CA CYS A 392 21.45 -25.82 -26.82
C CYS A 392 21.84 -24.72 -27.80
N PHE A 393 20.83 -23.99 -28.27
CA PHE A 393 20.97 -22.71 -28.99
C PHE A 393 20.59 -21.56 -28.07
N TYR A 394 21.37 -20.49 -28.13
CA TYR A 394 21.20 -19.30 -27.29
C TYR A 394 21.13 -18.04 -28.15
N GLN A 395 20.24 -17.13 -27.78
CA GLN A 395 20.26 -15.74 -28.23
C GLN A 395 20.32 -14.83 -26.99
N LEU A 396 21.31 -13.95 -26.95
CA LEU A 396 21.65 -13.13 -25.78
C LEU A 396 21.84 -11.68 -26.20
N ALA A 397 21.41 -10.73 -25.38
CA ALA A 397 21.73 -9.31 -25.48
C ALA A 397 22.07 -8.78 -24.09
N ASN A 398 23.21 -8.12 -23.94
CA ASN A 398 23.55 -7.45 -22.69
C ASN A 398 23.00 -6.03 -22.67
N LEU A 399 22.23 -5.71 -21.63
CA LEU A 399 21.55 -4.46 -21.41
C LEU A 399 22.23 -3.69 -20.28
N VAL A 400 22.59 -2.43 -20.54
CA VAL A 400 23.26 -1.53 -19.59
C VAL A 400 22.62 -0.14 -19.64
N ASP A 401 23.08 0.76 -18.77
CA ASP A 401 22.69 2.18 -18.73
C ASP A 401 21.18 2.40 -18.74
N TRP A 402 20.46 1.69 -17.87
CA TRP A 402 19.01 1.79 -17.75
C TRP A 402 18.59 3.17 -17.23
N PRO A 403 17.78 3.94 -18.00
CA PRO A 403 17.18 5.16 -17.49
C PRO A 403 16.20 4.89 -16.33
N ARG A 404 15.97 5.89 -15.50
CA ARG A 404 14.93 5.83 -14.46
C ARG A 404 13.55 5.67 -15.10
N GLY A 405 12.73 4.75 -14.60
CA GLY A 405 11.36 4.52 -15.07
C GLY A 405 10.96 3.04 -15.09
N GLU A 406 9.77 2.79 -15.64
CA GLU A 406 9.28 1.44 -15.96
C GLU A 406 9.71 1.06 -17.38
N HIS A 407 10.47 -0.02 -17.50
CA HIS A 407 10.82 -0.64 -18.76
C HIS A 407 10.06 -1.94 -18.94
N LYS A 408 9.60 -2.19 -20.17
CA LYS A 408 8.86 -3.41 -20.52
C LYS A 408 9.56 -4.15 -21.64
N LEU A 409 10.02 -5.36 -21.34
CA LEU A 409 10.64 -6.26 -22.31
C LEU A 409 9.68 -7.39 -22.64
N ILE A 410 9.57 -7.76 -23.91
CA ILE A 410 8.74 -8.87 -24.35
C ILE A 410 9.58 -9.77 -25.24
N THR A 411 9.67 -11.05 -24.88
CA THR A 411 10.22 -12.10 -25.73
C THR A 411 9.06 -12.94 -26.25
N LYS A 412 8.76 -12.81 -27.53
CA LYS A 412 7.70 -13.55 -28.21
C LYS A 412 8.31 -14.74 -28.92
N ILE A 413 7.97 -15.94 -28.45
CA ILE A 413 8.39 -17.21 -29.02
C ILE A 413 7.23 -17.76 -29.84
N ASN A 414 7.46 -17.98 -31.12
CA ASN A 414 6.49 -18.62 -32.00
C ASN A 414 7.07 -19.92 -32.54
N ILE A 415 6.46 -21.03 -32.15
CA ILE A 415 6.78 -22.37 -32.63
C ILE A 415 5.84 -22.67 -33.80
N THR A 416 6.40 -22.89 -34.99
CA THR A 416 5.63 -22.98 -36.25
C THR A 416 5.09 -24.38 -36.55
N SER A 417 5.55 -25.40 -35.83
CA SER A 417 5.07 -26.79 -35.89
C SER A 417 5.36 -27.50 -34.56
N ASP A 418 4.61 -28.52 -34.20
CA ASP A 418 4.87 -29.28 -32.96
C ASP A 418 6.30 -29.84 -32.98
N ILE A 419 7.05 -29.63 -31.89
CA ILE A 419 8.44 -30.05 -31.76
C ILE A 419 8.64 -30.89 -30.50
N ASN A 420 9.67 -31.74 -30.51
CA ASN A 420 10.02 -32.58 -29.36
C ASN A 420 11.51 -32.41 -29.05
N ASP A 421 11.87 -32.15 -27.80
CA ASP A 421 13.27 -31.95 -27.39
C ASP A 421 14.03 -33.27 -27.14
N GLY A 422 13.37 -34.42 -27.35
CA GLY A 422 13.87 -35.76 -27.04
C GLY A 422 13.36 -36.32 -25.71
N GLN A 423 12.62 -35.52 -24.93
CA GLN A 423 11.99 -35.90 -23.67
C GLN A 423 10.50 -35.49 -23.62
N LYS A 424 10.18 -34.26 -24.02
CA LYS A 424 8.86 -33.64 -23.98
C LYS A 424 8.46 -33.10 -25.36
N GLU A 425 7.16 -33.17 -25.64
CA GLU A 425 6.54 -32.51 -26.79
C GLU A 425 6.07 -31.09 -26.45
N TYR A 426 6.25 -30.17 -27.39
CA TYR A 426 5.89 -28.76 -27.28
C TYR A 426 5.03 -28.38 -28.48
N LEU A 427 3.78 -28.01 -28.20
CA LEU A 427 2.81 -27.68 -29.22
C LEU A 427 3.16 -26.40 -29.97
N LEU A 428 2.72 -26.31 -31.21
CA LEU A 428 2.80 -25.11 -32.03
C LEU A 428 2.03 -23.95 -31.39
N GLY A 429 2.47 -22.73 -31.70
CA GLY A 429 1.81 -21.51 -31.26
C GLY A 429 2.73 -20.54 -30.55
N ILE A 430 2.12 -19.41 -30.18
CA ILE A 430 2.79 -18.24 -29.63
C ILE A 430 2.81 -18.33 -28.11
N ARG A 431 3.95 -17.97 -27.52
CA ARG A 431 4.18 -17.89 -26.08
C ARG A 431 4.97 -16.62 -25.80
N ASN A 432 4.73 -15.99 -24.66
CA ASN A 432 5.42 -14.75 -24.31
C ASN A 432 6.12 -14.87 -22.96
N PHE A 433 7.30 -14.27 -22.89
CA PHE A 433 7.88 -13.80 -21.63
C PHE A 433 7.76 -12.28 -21.59
N VAL A 434 7.27 -11.73 -20.49
CA VAL A 434 7.15 -10.29 -20.24
C VAL A 434 7.97 -9.96 -19.02
N TYR A 435 8.87 -8.99 -19.12
CA TYR A 435 9.67 -8.50 -18.00
C TYR A 435 9.30 -7.05 -17.75
N LYS A 436 8.87 -6.74 -16.53
CA LYS A 436 8.68 -5.39 -16.04
C LYS A 436 9.88 -5.04 -15.17
N VAL A 437 10.71 -4.11 -15.64
CA VAL A 437 11.94 -3.70 -14.98
C VAL A 437 11.74 -2.28 -14.47
N TYR A 438 11.82 -2.10 -13.16
CA TYR A 438 11.65 -0.82 -12.50
C TYR A 438 13.00 -0.29 -12.03
N ILE A 439 13.39 0.88 -12.54
CA ILE A 439 14.67 1.53 -12.22
C ILE A 439 14.39 2.82 -11.45
N ASN A 440 14.74 2.81 -10.17
CA ASN A 440 14.49 3.92 -9.24
C ASN A 440 15.48 5.08 -9.35
#